data_AF-A0A0U1KND2-F1
#
_entry.id   AF-A0A0U1KND2-F1
#
_cell.length_a   1.000
_cell.length_b   1.000
_cell.length_c   1.000
_cell.angle_alpha   90.00
_cell.angle_beta   90.00
_cell.angle_gamma   90.00
#
_symmetry.space_group_name_H-M   'P 1'
#
loop_
_entity.id
_entity.type
_entity.pdbx_description
1 polymer ?
#
loop_
_entity_poly.entity_id
_entity_poly.type
_entity_poly.pdbx_seq_one_letter_code
_entity_poly.pdbx_strand_id
1 'polypeptide(L)'
;MKKKDFLLIGIMFTLFIIVLFGIEKNDEQHLLIAKNKNRVTQSLHNQMALINDTVESYYNGDITNEEWSCYVESYANVYDIYITNIFTLKIDDLRKIQKIDNLGLAYMQLISQEEIDRSAIKNMKSLSSRIYQYKEEFEKEVITLERKRSNYWWK
;
A
#
# COMPACT_ATOMS: atom_id res chain seq x y z
N MET A 1 25.30 -48.98 5.40
CA MET A 1 24.38 -48.43 4.37
C MET A 1 24.84 -48.91 3.00
N LYS A 2 23.92 -49.43 2.17
CA LYS A 2 24.24 -49.84 0.80
C LYS A 2 24.35 -48.59 -0.08
N LYS A 3 25.14 -48.62 -1.17
CA LYS A 3 25.28 -47.49 -2.12
C LYS A 3 23.94 -46.94 -2.62
N LYS A 4 22.90 -47.80 -2.71
CA LYS A 4 21.53 -47.43 -3.09
C LYS A 4 20.84 -46.54 -2.04
N ASP A 5 21.09 -46.77 -0.76
CA ASP A 5 20.52 -45.99 0.34
C ASP A 5 21.13 -44.58 0.36
N PHE A 6 22.43 -44.45 0.08
CA PHE A 6 23.12 -43.15 -0.02
C PHE A 6 22.62 -42.32 -1.21
N LEU A 7 22.39 -42.95 -2.36
CA LEU A 7 21.82 -42.29 -3.54
C LEU A 7 20.40 -41.77 -3.26
N LEU A 8 19.57 -42.58 -2.58
CA LEU A 8 18.19 -42.21 -2.25
C LEU A 8 18.15 -41.01 -1.28
N ILE A 9 19.00 -41.02 -0.26
CA ILE A 9 19.14 -39.90 0.69
C ILE A 9 19.60 -38.63 -0.03
N GLY A 10 20.56 -38.74 -0.95
CA GLY A 10 21.03 -37.61 -1.76
C GLY A 10 19.89 -36.98 -2.58
N ILE A 11 19.09 -37.80 -3.27
CA ILE A 11 17.95 -37.32 -4.07
C ILE A 11 16.90 -36.66 -3.17
N MET A 12 16.57 -37.26 -2.03
CA MET A 12 15.61 -36.67 -1.07
C MET A 12 16.09 -35.32 -0.53
N PHE A 13 17.39 -35.20 -0.25
CA PHE A 13 17.99 -33.96 0.23
C PHE A 13 17.99 -32.86 -0.86
N THR A 14 18.31 -33.21 -2.11
CA THR A 14 18.23 -32.27 -3.23
C THR A 14 16.80 -31.81 -3.49
N LEU A 15 15.82 -32.72 -3.45
CA LEU A 15 14.40 -32.36 -3.59
C LEU A 15 13.95 -31.43 -2.47
N PHE A 16 14.37 -31.69 -1.22
CA PHE A 16 14.10 -30.82 -0.09
C PHE A 16 14.65 -29.40 -0.29
N ILE A 17 15.90 -29.27 -0.75
CA ILE A 17 16.50 -27.96 -1.06
C ILE A 17 15.72 -27.24 -2.16
N ILE A 18 15.34 -27.93 -3.24
CA ILE A 18 14.58 -27.34 -4.35
C ILE A 18 13.22 -26.82 -3.86
N VAL A 19 12.52 -27.58 -3.02
CA VAL A 19 11.23 -27.17 -2.43
C VAL A 19 11.39 -25.94 -1.55
N LEU A 20 12.39 -25.93 -0.65
CA LEU A 20 12.67 -24.76 0.19
C LEU A 20 12.98 -23.51 -0.64
N PHE A 21 13.79 -23.65 -1.69
CA PHE A 21 14.12 -22.54 -2.59
C PHE A 21 12.89 -22.01 -3.34
N GLY A 22 11.99 -22.91 -3.78
CA GLY A 22 10.73 -22.53 -4.41
C GLY A 22 9.82 -21.73 -3.47
N ILE A 23 9.71 -22.17 -2.22
CA ILE A 23 8.95 -21.46 -1.18
C ILE A 23 9.54 -20.08 -0.89
N GLU A 24 10.87 -19.98 -0.74
CA GLU A 24 11.57 -18.71 -0.52
C GLU A 24 11.33 -17.72 -1.66
N LYS A 25 11.44 -18.18 -2.92
CA LYS A 25 11.19 -17.32 -4.09
C LYS A 25 9.75 -16.83 -4.16
N ASN A 26 8.78 -17.67 -3.83
CA ASN A 26 7.38 -17.26 -3.77
C ASN A 26 7.15 -16.20 -2.68
N ASP A 27 7.72 -16.39 -1.49
CA ASP A 27 7.63 -15.41 -0.42
C ASP A 27 8.34 -14.08 -0.73
N GLU A 28 9.46 -14.10 -1.46
CA GLU A 28 10.12 -12.88 -1.97
C GLU A 28 9.20 -12.07 -2.88
N GLN A 29 8.46 -12.75 -3.76
CA GLN A 29 7.47 -12.10 -4.63
C GLN A 29 6.32 -11.51 -3.83
N HIS A 30 5.75 -12.26 -2.87
CA HIS A 30 4.72 -11.75 -1.98
C HIS A 30 5.20 -10.54 -1.16
N LEU A 31 6.44 -10.59 -0.65
CA LEU A 31 7.03 -9.47 0.08
C LEU A 31 7.17 -8.23 -0.81
N LEU A 32 7.62 -8.39 -2.06
CA LEU A 32 7.72 -7.28 -3.00
C LEU A 32 6.35 -6.65 -3.27
N ILE A 33 5.32 -7.46 -3.48
CA ILE A 33 3.94 -7.00 -3.66
C ILE A 33 3.45 -6.24 -2.42
N ALA A 34 3.66 -6.80 -1.21
CA ALA A 34 3.27 -6.16 0.05
C ALA A 34 3.99 -4.82 0.27
N LYS A 35 5.30 -4.75 -0.01
CA LYS A 35 6.08 -3.50 0.07
C LYS A 35 5.54 -2.44 -0.88
N ASN A 36 5.21 -2.82 -2.10
CA ASN A 36 4.67 -1.88 -3.07
C ASN A 36 3.28 -1.38 -2.65
N LYS A 37 2.38 -2.26 -2.18
CA LYS A 37 1.08 -1.87 -1.60
C LYS A 37 1.24 -0.85 -0.47
N ASN A 38 2.13 -1.13 0.47
CA ASN A 38 2.39 -0.23 1.59
C ASN A 38 2.90 1.13 1.10
N ARG A 39 3.91 1.13 0.24
CA ARG A 39 4.52 2.36 -0.31
C ARG A 39 3.50 3.25 -0.99
N VAL A 40 2.67 2.70 -1.89
CA VAL A 40 1.71 3.52 -2.65
C VAL A 40 0.57 4.02 -1.76
N THR A 41 0.09 3.19 -0.82
CA THR A 41 -0.93 3.59 0.14
C THR A 41 -0.41 4.66 1.10
N GLN A 42 0.85 4.55 1.52
CA GLN A 42 1.53 5.55 2.34
C GLN A 42 1.66 6.89 1.61
N SER A 43 2.05 6.89 0.34
CA SER A 43 2.11 8.12 -0.47
C SER A 43 0.75 8.80 -0.58
N LEU A 44 -0.31 8.04 -0.88
CA LEU A 44 -1.67 8.55 -0.93
C LEU A 44 -2.10 9.16 0.42
N HIS A 45 -1.88 8.43 1.51
CA HIS A 45 -2.17 8.92 2.86
C HIS A 45 -1.44 10.23 3.18
N ASN A 46 -0.14 10.30 2.88
CA ASN A 46 0.66 11.48 3.21
C ASN A 46 0.16 12.72 2.46
N GLN A 47 -0.28 12.56 1.21
CA GLN A 47 -0.89 13.65 0.45
C GLN A 47 -2.26 14.06 1.03
N MET A 48 -3.08 13.10 1.47
CA MET A 48 -4.32 13.41 2.21
C MET A 48 -4.05 14.15 3.52
N ALA A 49 -3.02 13.75 4.26
CA ALA A 49 -2.65 14.42 5.51
C ALA A 49 -2.23 15.87 5.27
N LEU A 50 -1.37 16.11 4.28
CA LEU A 50 -0.96 17.45 3.86
C LEU A 50 -2.16 18.33 3.48
N ILE A 51 -3.12 17.78 2.74
CA ILE A 51 -4.33 18.50 2.36
C ILE A 51 -5.23 18.76 3.59
N ASN A 52 -5.39 17.79 4.47
CA ASN A 52 -6.16 17.99 5.71
C ASN A 52 -5.57 19.07 6.62
N ASP A 53 -4.25 19.24 6.60
CA ASP A 53 -3.57 20.29 7.37
C ASP A 53 -3.71 21.68 6.73
N THR A 54 -4.02 21.76 5.43
CA THR A 54 -4.10 23.02 4.67
C THR A 54 -5.53 23.45 4.34
N VAL A 55 -6.49 22.52 4.34
CA VAL A 55 -7.90 22.81 3.97
C VAL A 55 -8.57 23.80 4.94
N GLU A 56 -8.16 23.85 6.21
CA GLU A 56 -8.67 24.85 7.15
C GLU A 56 -8.22 26.27 6.77
N SER A 57 -6.98 26.43 6.32
CA SER A 57 -6.47 27.71 5.79
C SER A 57 -7.20 28.10 4.51
N TYR A 58 -7.51 27.14 3.64
CA TYR A 58 -8.33 27.40 2.45
C TYR A 58 -9.74 27.88 2.82
N TYR A 59 -10.40 27.15 3.72
CA TYR A 59 -11.73 27.48 4.21
C TYR A 59 -11.81 28.88 4.84
N ASN A 60 -10.77 29.29 5.58
CA ASN A 60 -10.71 30.62 6.19
C ASN A 60 -10.32 31.73 5.20
N GLY A 61 -9.96 31.39 3.96
CA GLY A 61 -9.49 32.34 2.96
C GLY A 61 -8.03 32.79 3.15
N ASP A 62 -7.25 32.05 3.95
CA ASP A 62 -5.84 32.35 4.22
C ASP A 62 -4.92 31.98 3.02
N ILE A 63 -5.36 31.04 2.16
CA ILE A 63 -4.67 30.68 0.92
C ILE A 63 -5.59 30.89 -0.29
N THR A 64 -4.98 31.20 -1.42
CA THR A 64 -5.69 31.51 -2.67
C THR A 64 -6.27 30.26 -3.35
N ASN A 65 -7.25 30.47 -4.23
CA ASN A 65 -7.76 29.39 -5.09
C ASN A 65 -6.68 28.77 -5.99
N GLU A 66 -5.67 29.56 -6.41
CA GLU A 66 -4.55 29.08 -7.23
C GLU A 66 -3.63 28.14 -6.43
N GLU A 67 -3.31 28.51 -5.19
CA GLU A 67 -2.56 27.65 -4.27
C GLU A 67 -3.35 26.38 -3.95
N TRP A 68 -4.65 26.49 -3.68
CA TRP A 68 -5.53 25.33 -3.45
C TRP A 68 -5.54 24.38 -4.65
N SER A 69 -5.65 24.92 -5.86
CA SER A 69 -5.65 24.12 -7.09
C SER A 69 -4.38 23.29 -7.25
N CYS A 70 -3.22 23.83 -6.85
CA CYS A 70 -1.95 23.07 -6.83
C CYS A 70 -2.01 21.86 -5.89
N TYR A 71 -2.64 21.97 -4.72
CA TYR A 71 -2.80 20.85 -3.80
C TYR A 71 -3.74 19.78 -4.35
N VAL A 72 -4.84 20.19 -4.98
CA VAL A 72 -5.81 19.28 -5.62
C VAL A 72 -5.14 18.52 -6.77
N GLU A 73 -4.40 19.20 -7.63
CA GLU A 73 -3.66 18.59 -8.74
C GLU A 73 -2.57 17.63 -8.24
N SER A 74 -1.83 18.01 -7.20
CA SER A 74 -0.84 17.15 -6.57
C SER A 74 -1.46 15.85 -6.04
N TYR A 75 -2.64 15.94 -5.41
CA TYR A 75 -3.39 14.76 -4.99
C TYR A 75 -3.85 13.90 -6.16
N ALA A 76 -4.40 14.50 -7.21
CA ALA A 76 -4.82 13.76 -8.41
C ALA A 76 -3.64 12.97 -9.00
N ASN A 77 -2.46 13.59 -9.12
CA ASN A 77 -1.25 12.93 -9.59
C ASN A 77 -0.82 11.75 -8.70
N VAL A 78 -0.82 11.93 -7.37
CA VAL A 78 -0.49 10.83 -6.43
C VAL A 78 -1.50 9.69 -6.51
N TYR A 79 -2.78 10.03 -6.66
CA TYR A 79 -3.86 9.06 -6.81
C TYR A 79 -3.78 8.29 -8.14
N ASP A 80 -3.46 8.95 -9.25
CA ASP A 80 -3.22 8.28 -10.54
C ASP A 80 -2.05 7.30 -10.48
N ILE A 81 -0.96 7.68 -9.78
CA ILE A 81 0.17 6.79 -9.51
C ILE A 81 -0.28 5.60 -8.66
N TYR A 82 -1.11 5.82 -7.63
CA TYR A 82 -1.66 4.76 -6.80
C TYR A 82 -2.44 3.73 -7.63
N ILE A 83 -3.38 4.20 -8.46
CA ILE A 83 -4.20 3.36 -9.34
C ILE A 83 -3.34 2.59 -10.35
N THR A 84 -2.40 3.26 -11.00
CA THR A 84 -1.49 2.65 -11.98
C THR A 84 -0.64 1.54 -11.36
N ASN A 85 -0.05 1.80 -10.18
CA ASN A 85 0.75 0.78 -9.48
C ASN A 85 -0.11 -0.42 -9.09
N ILE A 86 -1.34 -0.20 -8.67
CA ILE A 86 -2.22 -1.29 -8.26
C ILE A 86 -2.59 -2.22 -9.42
N PHE A 87 -2.92 -1.65 -10.58
CA PHE A 87 -3.23 -2.45 -11.76
C PHE A 87 -2.00 -3.19 -12.30
N THR A 88 -0.82 -2.59 -12.22
CA THR A 88 0.42 -3.22 -12.69
C THR A 88 0.92 -4.35 -11.78
N LEU A 89 0.61 -4.31 -10.48
CA LEU A 89 1.09 -5.29 -9.50
C LEU A 89 0.33 -6.62 -9.48
N LYS A 90 -0.66 -6.83 -10.35
CA LYS A 90 -1.50 -8.05 -10.42
C LYS A 90 -1.93 -8.55 -9.03
N ILE A 91 -2.47 -7.64 -8.22
CA ILE A 91 -2.75 -7.91 -6.82
C ILE A 91 -3.95 -8.87 -6.67
N ASP A 92 -3.75 -9.96 -5.95
CA ASP A 92 -4.77 -11.00 -5.73
C ASP A 92 -5.97 -10.54 -4.87
N ASP A 93 -5.78 -9.55 -3.98
CA ASP A 93 -6.83 -9.02 -3.11
C ASP A 93 -7.48 -7.75 -3.70
N LEU A 94 -8.23 -7.96 -4.79
CA LEU A 94 -8.97 -6.90 -5.49
C LEU A 94 -9.95 -6.15 -4.57
N ARG A 95 -10.51 -6.82 -3.56
CA ARG A 95 -11.54 -6.22 -2.69
C ARG A 95 -10.99 -5.13 -1.79
N LYS A 96 -9.83 -5.34 -1.16
CA LYS A 96 -9.22 -4.30 -0.31
C LYS A 96 -8.78 -3.10 -1.11
N ILE A 97 -8.20 -3.34 -2.29
CA ILE A 97 -7.84 -2.29 -3.23
C ILE A 97 -9.05 -1.44 -3.61
N GLN A 98 -10.15 -2.08 -4.02
CA GLN A 98 -11.39 -1.37 -4.38
C GLN A 98 -11.91 -0.52 -3.22
N LYS A 99 -11.73 -0.95 -1.96
CA LYS A 99 -12.10 -0.13 -0.81
C LYS A 99 -11.24 1.12 -0.70
N ILE A 100 -9.93 1.01 -0.86
CA ILE A 100 -9.03 2.18 -0.82
C ILE A 100 -9.30 3.10 -2.02
N ASP A 101 -9.51 2.53 -3.20
CA ASP A 101 -9.88 3.26 -4.41
C ASP A 101 -11.14 4.11 -4.21
N ASN A 102 -12.22 3.49 -3.73
CA ASN A 102 -13.46 4.21 -3.41
C ASN A 102 -13.26 5.32 -2.37
N LEU A 103 -12.39 5.11 -1.38
CA LEU A 103 -12.05 6.14 -0.40
C LEU A 103 -11.25 7.28 -1.02
N GLY A 104 -10.31 6.97 -1.91
CA GLY A 104 -9.52 7.94 -2.67
C GLY A 104 -10.40 8.80 -3.59
N LEU A 105 -11.35 8.18 -4.29
CA LEU A 105 -12.34 8.89 -5.12
C LEU A 105 -13.24 9.79 -4.30
N ALA A 106 -13.79 9.28 -3.19
CA ALA A 106 -14.62 10.07 -2.29
C ALA A 106 -13.85 11.28 -1.74
N TYR A 107 -12.57 11.12 -1.43
CA TYR A 107 -11.71 12.23 -0.99
C TYR A 107 -11.48 13.23 -2.13
N MET A 108 -11.19 12.75 -3.35
CA MET A 108 -11.00 13.60 -4.52
C MET A 108 -12.23 14.47 -4.83
N GLN A 109 -13.42 13.88 -4.68
CA GLN A 109 -14.69 14.59 -4.86
C GLN A 109 -14.86 15.72 -3.84
N LEU A 110 -14.40 15.55 -2.60
CA LEU A 110 -14.50 16.60 -1.57
C LEU A 110 -13.52 17.75 -1.83
N ILE A 111 -12.28 17.45 -2.20
CA ILE A 111 -11.25 18.49 -2.41
C ILE A 111 -11.45 19.28 -3.70
N SER A 112 -12.20 18.74 -4.66
CA SER A 112 -12.48 19.37 -5.95
C SER A 112 -13.76 20.22 -5.94
N GLN A 113 -14.43 20.37 -4.79
CA GLN A 113 -15.62 21.21 -4.67
C GLN A 113 -15.22 22.69 -4.76
N GLU A 114 -16.05 23.50 -5.42
CA GLU A 114 -15.85 24.95 -5.51
C GLU A 114 -15.93 25.63 -4.13
N GLU A 115 -16.80 25.13 -3.25
CA GLU A 115 -16.90 25.56 -1.86
C GLU A 115 -16.77 24.34 -0.94
N ILE A 116 -15.83 24.42 -0.01
CA ILE A 116 -15.62 23.38 1.01
C ILE A 116 -16.25 23.87 2.31
N ASP A 117 -17.12 23.07 2.92
CA ASP A 117 -17.72 23.39 4.21
C ASP A 117 -17.05 22.62 5.39
N ARG A 118 -17.44 22.96 6.62
CA ARG A 118 -16.96 22.28 7.84
C ARG A 118 -17.27 20.78 7.85
N SER A 119 -18.35 20.35 7.21
CA SER A 119 -18.75 18.95 7.11
C SER A 119 -17.81 18.17 6.18
N ALA A 120 -17.46 18.75 5.04
CA ALA A 120 -16.49 18.25 4.08
C ALA A 120 -15.11 18.09 4.75
N ILE A 121 -14.62 19.09 5.49
CA ILE A 121 -13.36 18.99 6.24
C ILE A 121 -13.37 17.81 7.22
N LYS A 122 -14.46 17.62 7.95
CA LYS A 122 -14.61 16.49 8.87
C LYS A 122 -14.62 15.16 8.13
N ASN A 123 -15.29 15.09 6.98
CA ASN A 123 -15.34 13.89 6.15
C ASN A 123 -13.96 13.57 5.55
N MET A 124 -13.21 14.57 5.10
CA MET A 124 -11.83 14.43 4.62
C MET A 124 -10.93 13.82 5.70
N LYS A 125 -10.98 14.34 6.93
CA LYS A 125 -10.23 13.77 8.08
C LYS A 125 -10.63 12.33 8.35
N SER A 126 -11.92 12.01 8.29
CA SER A 126 -12.42 10.63 8.46
C SER A 126 -11.92 9.67 7.38
N LEU A 127 -11.98 10.08 6.11
CA LEU A 127 -11.49 9.30 4.97
C LEU A 127 -9.98 9.05 5.08
N SER A 128 -9.19 10.08 5.37
CA SER A 128 -7.74 9.97 5.58
C SER A 128 -7.40 9.01 6.71
N SER A 129 -8.14 9.03 7.82
CA SER A 129 -7.95 8.10 8.93
C SER A 129 -8.22 6.64 8.52
N ARG A 130 -9.20 6.39 7.65
CA ARG A 130 -9.47 5.04 7.13
C ARG A 130 -8.38 4.55 6.19
N ILE A 131 -7.80 5.44 5.35
CA ILE A 131 -6.63 5.09 4.54
C ILE A 131 -5.42 4.78 5.42
N TYR A 132 -5.22 5.54 6.50
CA TYR A 132 -4.15 5.28 7.48
C TYR A 132 -4.24 3.87 8.07
N GLN A 133 -5.44 3.39 8.40
CA GLN A 133 -5.62 2.02 8.91
C GLN A 133 -5.15 0.96 7.92
N TYR A 134 -5.43 1.14 6.62
CA TYR A 134 -4.93 0.23 5.57
C TYR A 134 -3.41 0.29 5.43
N LYS A 135 -2.82 1.49 5.53
CA LYS A 135 -1.36 1.66 5.58
C LYS A 135 -0.75 0.82 6.72
N GLU A 136 -1.29 0.93 7.94
CA GLU A 136 -0.79 0.15 9.09
C GLU A 136 -0.98 -1.36 8.91
N GLU A 137 -2.08 -1.79 8.28
CA GLU A 137 -2.31 -3.20 7.96
C GLU A 137 -1.25 -3.74 6.99
N PHE A 138 -0.94 -3.00 5.92
CA PHE A 138 0.08 -3.41 4.96
C PHE A 138 1.50 -3.36 5.55
N GLU A 139 1.78 -2.40 6.44
CA GLU A 139 3.05 -2.36 7.17
C GLU A 139 3.24 -3.62 8.03
N LYS A 140 2.20 -4.08 8.73
CA LYS A 140 2.24 -5.33 9.50
C LYS A 140 2.44 -6.56 8.62
N GLU A 141 1.82 -6.59 7.43
CA GLU A 141 2.02 -7.64 6.43
C GLU A 141 3.49 -7.70 5.99
N VAL A 142 4.08 -6.54 5.66
CA VAL A 142 5.50 -6.43 5.29
C VAL A 142 6.40 -6.96 6.40
N ILE A 143 6.23 -6.51 7.64
CA ILE A 143 7.04 -6.94 8.79
C ILE A 143 6.95 -8.45 9.00
N THR A 144 5.76 -9.03 8.83
CA THR A 144 5.54 -10.47 8.99
C THR A 144 6.27 -11.27 7.91
N LEU A 145 6.18 -10.84 6.65
CA LEU A 145 6.86 -11.49 5.52
C LEU A 145 8.39 -11.32 5.59
N GLU A 146 8.89 -10.17 6.03
CA GLU A 146 10.33 -9.95 6.27
C GLU A 146 10.86 -10.90 7.35
N ARG A 147 10.12 -11.05 8.45
CA ARG A 147 10.48 -11.99 9.54
C ARG A 147 10.42 -13.44 9.09
N LYS A 148 9.41 -13.81 8.30
CA LYS A 148 9.31 -15.17 7.73
C LYS A 148 10.53 -15.46 6.84
N ARG A 149 10.88 -14.52 5.97
CA ARG A 149 12.02 -14.65 5.06
C ARG A 149 13.36 -14.74 5.80
N SER A 150 13.57 -13.93 6.83
CA SER A 150 14.82 -13.96 7.61
C SER A 150 15.08 -15.31 8.30
N ASN A 151 14.05 -16.13 8.49
CA ASN A 151 14.11 -17.37 9.24
C ASN A 151 14.23 -18.64 8.38
N TYR A 152 14.20 -18.54 7.05
CA TYR A 152 14.24 -19.73 6.16
C TYR A 152 15.49 -20.60 6.36
N TRP A 153 16.62 -19.96 6.61
CA TRP A 153 17.92 -20.63 6.66
C TRP A 153 18.55 -20.64 8.05
N TRP A 154 17.78 -20.30 9.10
CA TRP A 154 18.28 -20.12 10.47
C TRP A 154 19.51 -19.21 10.50
N LYS A 155 19.30 -17.89 10.61
CA LYS A 155 20.39 -16.99 11.02
C LYS A 155 20.64 -17.12 12.52
#